data_AF-A0A1C5SMJ5-F1
#
_entry.id   AF-A0A1C5SMJ5-F1
#
_cell.length_a   1.000
_cell.length_b   1.000
_cell.length_c   1.000
_cell.angle_alpha   90.00
_cell.angle_beta   90.00
_cell.angle_gamma   90.00
#
_symmetry.space_group_name_H-M   'P 1'
#
loop_
_entity.id
_entity.type
_entity.pdbx_description
1 polymer ?
#
loop_
_entity_poly.entity_id
_entity_poly.type
_entity_poly.pdbx_seq_one_letter_code
_entity_poly.pdbx_strand_id
1 'polypeptide(L)'
;MYEIFEQLLQKYGLSAYKVSKETGITQSTLSDWKRGRSTPKTENMKKIADYFGVTVDYLMTGKDNLKEKAPELTAKDERDIAKDMESIRTKLLNGADGPLSYDGEPIPKEDAELLLGQIELMMRRLKPINKEKYNPNKNKK
;
A
#
# COMPACT_ATOMS: atom_id res chain seq x y z
N MET A 1 -19.41 1.27 8.56
CA MET A 1 -18.73 2.59 8.56
C MET A 1 -18.34 3.04 9.96
N TYR A 2 -19.28 3.46 10.83
CA TYR A 2 -18.91 4.05 12.13
C TYR A 2 -18.09 3.09 13.01
N GLU A 3 -18.35 1.80 12.94
CA GLU A 3 -17.55 0.76 13.61
C GLU A 3 -16.07 0.79 13.19
N ILE A 4 -15.78 0.95 11.89
CA ILE A 4 -14.41 1.07 11.39
C ILE A 4 -13.77 2.37 11.85
N PHE A 5 -14.54 3.46 11.87
CA PHE A 5 -14.10 4.72 12.45
C PHE A 5 -13.73 4.58 13.94
N GLU A 6 -14.52 3.86 14.73
CA GLU A 6 -14.25 3.62 16.15
C GLU A 6 -13.01 2.72 16.35
N GLN A 7 -12.81 1.72 15.49
CA GLN A 7 -11.58 0.91 15.47
C GLN A 7 -10.35 1.76 15.16
N LEU A 8 -10.44 2.69 14.20
CA LEU A 8 -9.36 3.62 13.89
C LEU A 8 -9.06 4.55 15.08
N LEU A 9 -10.09 5.07 15.76
CA LEU A 9 -9.88 5.85 16.98
C LEU A 9 -9.12 5.08 18.05
N GLN A 10 -9.49 3.81 18.28
CA GLN A 10 -8.80 2.95 19.25
C GLN A 10 -7.35 2.65 18.83
N LYS A 11 -7.13 2.30 17.56
CA LYS A 11 -5.80 1.99 16.99
C LYS A 11 -4.81 3.15 17.15
N TYR A 12 -5.27 4.37 16.92
CA TYR A 12 -4.42 5.57 17.01
C TYR A 12 -4.49 6.29 18.36
N GLY A 13 -5.26 5.77 19.33
CA GLY A 13 -5.44 6.39 20.65
C GLY A 13 -6.05 7.80 20.57
N LEU A 14 -6.96 8.03 19.61
CA LEU A 14 -7.56 9.34 19.34
C LEU A 14 -8.99 9.42 19.86
N SER A 15 -9.43 10.63 20.20
CA SER A 15 -10.85 10.91 20.49
C SER A 15 -11.56 11.42 19.24
N ALA A 16 -12.87 11.13 19.13
CA ALA A 16 -13.71 11.68 18.07
C ALA A 16 -13.68 13.23 18.04
N TYR A 17 -13.47 13.86 19.20
CA TYR A 17 -13.27 15.31 19.30
C TYR A 17 -12.03 15.79 18.54
N LYS A 18 -10.90 15.09 18.70
CA LYS A 18 -9.66 15.44 18.01
C LYS A 18 -9.81 15.32 16.49
N VAL A 19 -10.43 14.24 16.03
CA VAL A 19 -10.72 14.06 14.60
C VAL A 19 -11.68 15.14 14.09
N SER A 20 -12.70 15.49 14.88
CA SER A 20 -13.62 16.59 14.54
C SER A 20 -12.89 17.92 14.33
N LYS A 21 -11.94 18.25 15.22
CA LYS A 21 -11.14 19.48 15.14
C LYS A 21 -10.21 19.49 13.91
N GLU A 22 -9.59 18.36 13.59
CA GLU A 22 -8.57 18.27 12.53
C GLU A 22 -9.18 18.07 11.13
N THR A 23 -10.34 17.42 11.03
CA THR A 23 -11.06 17.21 9.75
C THR A 23 -12.10 18.27 9.43
N GLY A 24 -12.47 19.10 10.42
CA GLY A 24 -13.56 20.08 10.30
C GLY A 24 -14.97 19.47 10.27
N ILE A 25 -15.11 18.15 10.46
CA ILE A 25 -16.41 17.48 10.58
C ILE A 25 -16.94 17.72 11.99
N THR A 26 -18.15 18.24 12.15
CA THR A 26 -18.69 18.53 13.48
C THR A 26 -18.93 17.28 14.31
N GLN A 27 -18.77 17.39 15.63
CA GLN A 27 -19.09 16.29 16.55
C GLN A 27 -20.55 15.83 16.46
N SER A 28 -21.48 16.76 16.17
CA SER A 28 -22.89 16.42 15.93
C SER A 28 -23.03 15.48 14.74
N THR A 29 -22.32 15.76 13.65
CA THR A 29 -22.30 14.93 12.44
C THR A 29 -21.74 13.53 12.73
N LEU A 30 -20.61 13.44 13.44
CA LEU A 30 -20.04 12.15 13.86
C LEU A 30 -21.02 11.36 14.74
N SER A 31 -21.72 12.04 15.66
CA SER A 31 -22.71 11.43 16.55
C SER A 31 -23.94 10.93 15.79
N ASP A 32 -24.35 11.64 14.74
CA ASP A 32 -25.47 11.22 13.88
C ASP A 32 -25.13 9.98 13.08
N TRP A 33 -23.89 9.84 12.61
CA TRP A 33 -23.42 8.61 11.96
C TRP A 33 -23.36 7.44 12.92
N LYS A 34 -22.92 7.66 14.17
CA LYS A 34 -22.94 6.62 15.22
C LYS A 34 -24.35 6.07 15.44
N ARG A 35 -25.35 6.96 15.40
CA ARG A 35 -26.76 6.65 15.66
C ARG A 35 -27.53 6.23 14.40
N GLY A 36 -26.88 6.18 13.24
CA GLY A 36 -27.54 5.87 11.96
C GLY A 36 -28.56 6.91 11.49
N ARG A 37 -28.52 8.14 12.03
CA ARG A 37 -29.48 9.22 11.68
C ARG A 37 -29.16 9.91 10.36
N SER A 38 -27.91 9.79 9.89
CA SER A 38 -27.50 10.35 8.61
C SER A 38 -26.43 9.47 7.95
N THR A 39 -26.35 9.56 6.63
CA THR A 39 -25.32 8.88 5.84
C THR A 39 -24.17 9.84 5.56
N PRO A 40 -22.91 9.43 5.76
CA PRO A 40 -21.75 10.25 5.44
C PRO A 40 -21.71 10.59 3.94
N LYS A 41 -21.55 11.87 3.62
CA LYS A 41 -21.30 12.29 2.23
C LYS A 41 -19.88 11.90 1.83
N THR A 42 -19.69 11.66 0.53
CA THR A 42 -18.38 11.30 -0.06
C THR A 42 -17.26 12.26 0.34
N GLU A 43 -17.53 13.56 0.42
CA GLU A 43 -16.55 14.57 0.85
C GLU A 43 -16.06 14.33 2.29
N ASN A 44 -16.98 14.08 3.23
CA ASN A 44 -16.64 13.82 4.62
C ASN A 44 -15.93 12.47 4.79
N MET A 45 -16.34 11.47 4.01
CA MET A 45 -15.65 10.17 3.98
C MET A 45 -14.20 10.32 3.51
N LYS A 46 -13.95 11.14 2.49
CA LYS A 46 -12.58 11.45 2.03
C LYS A 46 -11.76 12.14 3.12
N LYS A 47 -12.31 13.15 3.81
CA LYS A 47 -11.60 13.84 4.90
C LYS A 47 -11.15 12.88 6.00
N ILE A 48 -12.00 11.92 6.38
CA ILE A 48 -11.66 10.91 7.39
C ILE A 48 -10.64 9.92 6.85
N ALA A 49 -10.82 9.45 5.61
CA ALA A 49 -9.90 8.54 4.95
C ALA A 49 -8.49 9.15 4.85
N ASP A 50 -8.39 10.39 4.37
CA ASP A 50 -7.14 11.15 4.27
C ASP A 50 -6.50 11.38 5.65
N TYR A 51 -7.32 11.66 6.67
CA TYR A 51 -6.85 11.86 8.05
C TYR A 51 -6.15 10.61 8.64
N PHE A 52 -6.74 9.44 8.44
CA PHE A 52 -6.20 8.18 8.95
C PHE A 52 -5.24 7.49 7.97
N GLY A 53 -5.05 8.04 6.77
CA GLY A 53 -4.22 7.43 5.72
C GLY A 53 -4.82 6.12 5.16
N VAL A 54 -6.14 5.98 5.16
CA VAL A 54 -6.86 4.79 4.67
C VAL A 54 -7.69 5.12 3.43
N THR A 55 -8.25 4.11 2.76
CA THR A 55 -9.17 4.35 1.63
C THR A 55 -10.60 4.59 2.14
N VAL A 56 -11.40 5.32 1.36
CA VAL A 56 -12.84 5.48 1.63
C VAL A 56 -13.54 4.12 1.63
N ASP A 57 -13.10 3.21 0.77
CA ASP A 57 -13.64 1.86 0.67
C ASP A 57 -13.36 1.02 1.93
N TYR A 58 -12.15 1.12 2.49
CA TYR A 58 -11.83 0.53 3.79
C TYR A 58 -12.73 1.08 4.90
N LEU A 59 -12.92 2.40 4.95
CA LEU A 59 -13.78 3.04 5.94
C LEU A 59 -15.25 2.58 5.84
N MET A 60 -15.72 2.23 4.65
CA MET A 60 -17.08 1.73 4.44
C MET A 60 -17.24 0.25 4.74
N THR A 61 -16.33 -0.57 4.22
CA THR A 61 -16.50 -2.03 4.14
C THR A 61 -15.69 -2.80 5.17
N GLY A 62 -14.70 -2.17 5.81
CA GLY A 62 -13.75 -2.82 6.70
C GLY A 62 -12.80 -3.79 6.00
N LYS A 63 -12.94 -3.97 4.69
CA LYS A 63 -12.02 -4.78 3.90
C LYS A 63 -10.80 -3.92 3.61
N ASP A 64 -9.66 -4.37 4.09
CA ASP A 64 -8.36 -3.83 3.72
C ASP A 64 -8.09 -4.21 2.26
N ASN A 65 -8.83 -3.56 1.37
CA ASN A 65 -8.42 -3.46 0.00
C ASN A 65 -7.16 -2.59 0.06
N LEU A 66 -6.01 -3.27 0.18
CA LEU A 66 -4.66 -2.76 -0.11
C LEU A 66 -4.53 -2.32 -1.58
N LYS A 67 -5.58 -1.70 -2.12
CA LYS A 67 -5.50 -0.75 -3.22
C LYS A 67 -5.18 0.60 -2.60
N GLU A 68 -4.03 0.68 -1.94
CA GLU A 68 -3.26 1.93 -2.05
C GLU A 68 -3.21 2.26 -3.55
N LYS A 69 -3.26 3.55 -3.88
CA LYS A 69 -3.06 4.06 -5.23
C LYS A 69 -1.64 3.76 -5.75
N ALA A 70 -1.19 2.51 -5.72
CA ALA A 70 -0.19 2.05 -6.64
C ALA A 70 -0.87 2.09 -8.03
N PRO A 71 -0.29 2.75 -9.04
CA PRO A 71 -0.72 2.51 -10.41
C PRO A 71 -0.69 1.00 -10.64
N GLU A 72 -1.84 0.41 -10.97
CA GLU A 72 -1.94 -1.02 -11.18
C GLU A 72 -0.86 -1.45 -12.19
N LEU A 73 -0.12 -2.50 -11.85
CA LEU A 73 0.89 -3.07 -12.74
C LEU A 73 0.20 -3.40 -14.06
N THR A 74 0.69 -2.80 -15.14
CA THR A 74 0.17 -3.12 -16.47
C THR A 74 0.73 -4.46 -16.92
N ALA A 75 0.09 -5.10 -17.90
CA ALA A 75 0.64 -6.32 -18.52
C ALA A 75 2.04 -6.09 -19.15
N LYS A 76 2.43 -4.85 -19.43
CA LYS A 76 3.80 -4.51 -19.82
C LYS A 76 4.74 -4.56 -18.62
N ASP A 77 4.34 -3.98 -17.48
CA ASP A 77 5.16 -3.97 -16.26
C ASP A 77 5.43 -5.39 -15.76
N GLU A 78 4.43 -6.28 -15.78
CA GLU A 78 4.59 -7.70 -15.42
C GLU A 78 5.60 -8.40 -16.35
N ARG A 79 5.54 -8.15 -17.67
CA ARG A 79 6.50 -8.71 -18.63
C ARG A 79 7.92 -8.19 -18.41
N ASP A 80 8.07 -6.91 -18.11
CA ASP A 80 9.37 -6.32 -17.81
C ASP A 80 9.95 -6.93 -16.53
N ILE A 81 9.15 -7.03 -15.46
CA ILE A 81 9.54 -7.66 -14.18
C ILE A 81 9.96 -9.12 -14.41
N ALA A 82 9.22 -9.89 -15.21
CA ALA A 82 9.56 -11.27 -15.50
C ALA A 82 10.93 -11.40 -16.19
N LYS A 83 11.22 -10.54 -17.17
CA LYS A 83 12.53 -10.51 -17.86
C LYS A 83 13.66 -10.12 -16.93
N ASP A 84 13.43 -9.12 -16.07
CA ASP A 84 14.42 -8.68 -15.09
C ASP A 84 14.71 -9.80 -14.07
N MET A 85 13.66 -10.50 -13.59
CA MET A 85 13.80 -11.65 -12.70
C MET A 85 14.55 -12.82 -13.34
N GLU A 86 14.29 -13.12 -14.60
CA GLU A 86 15.01 -14.18 -15.34
C GLU A 86 16.50 -13.85 -15.46
N SER A 87 16.83 -12.60 -15.77
CA SER A 87 18.21 -12.10 -15.82
C SER A 87 18.90 -12.20 -14.46
N ILE A 88 18.23 -11.76 -13.38
CA ILE A 88 18.73 -11.84 -12.01
C ILE A 88 18.94 -13.30 -11.58
N ARG A 89 17.94 -14.16 -11.80
CA ARG A 89 18.01 -15.60 -11.50
C ARG A 89 19.19 -16.24 -12.21
N THR A 90 19.38 -15.94 -13.49
CA THR A 90 20.49 -16.48 -14.28
C THR A 90 21.83 -16.05 -13.71
N LYS A 91 22.00 -14.77 -13.37
CA LYS A 91 23.24 -14.26 -12.76
C LYS A 91 23.52 -14.87 -11.39
N LEU A 92 22.49 -15.07 -10.58
CA LEU A 92 22.65 -15.61 -9.22
C LEU A 92 22.87 -17.13 -9.20
N LEU A 93 22.30 -17.87 -10.16
CA LEU A 93 22.25 -19.34 -10.11
C LEU A 93 23.06 -20.06 -11.20
N ASN A 94 23.55 -19.40 -12.26
CA ASN A 94 24.26 -20.12 -13.32
C ASN A 94 25.68 -20.57 -12.93
N GLY A 95 26.20 -20.11 -11.79
CA GLY A 95 27.48 -20.54 -11.21
C GLY A 95 28.73 -20.11 -12.00
N ALA A 96 28.61 -19.28 -13.04
CA ALA A 96 29.74 -18.80 -13.84
C ALA A 96 30.72 -17.95 -13.00
N ASP A 97 30.21 -17.19 -12.04
CA ASP A 97 31.00 -16.34 -11.12
C ASP A 97 31.23 -17.02 -9.75
N GLY A 98 30.98 -18.33 -9.66
CA GLY A 98 30.99 -19.09 -8.40
C GLY A 98 29.61 -19.17 -7.74
N PRO A 99 29.48 -19.94 -6.64
CA PRO A 99 28.23 -20.07 -5.92
C PRO A 99 27.86 -18.74 -5.25
N LEU A 100 26.56 -18.42 -5.23
CA LEU A 100 26.04 -17.35 -4.40
C LEU A 100 26.46 -17.60 -2.95
N SER A 101 27.11 -16.62 -2.33
CA SER A 101 27.64 -16.72 -0.97
C SER A 101 27.37 -15.44 -0.18
N TYR A 102 27.30 -15.57 1.14
CA TYR A 102 27.20 -14.47 2.09
C TYR A 102 28.25 -14.68 3.17
N ASP A 103 29.07 -13.65 3.43
CA ASP A 103 30.24 -13.73 4.32
C ASP A 103 31.21 -14.89 3.99
N GLY A 104 31.31 -15.23 2.69
CA GLY A 104 32.16 -16.32 2.19
C GLY A 104 31.56 -17.71 2.30
N GLU A 105 30.41 -17.85 2.98
CA GLU A 105 29.68 -19.11 3.09
C GLU A 105 28.67 -19.27 1.93
N PRO A 106 28.68 -20.39 1.19
CA PRO A 106 27.71 -20.64 0.14
C PRO A 106 26.28 -20.62 0.66
N ILE A 107 25.40 -19.88 -0.02
CA ILE A 107 23.97 -19.83 0.29
C ILE A 107 23.30 -21.06 -0.32
N PRO A 108 22.54 -21.85 0.46
CA PRO A 108 21.75 -22.95 -0.06
C PRO A 108 20.79 -22.49 -1.16
N LYS A 109 20.56 -23.35 -2.16
CA LYS A 109 19.67 -23.01 -3.28
C LYS A 109 18.27 -22.60 -2.81
N GLU A 110 17.75 -23.26 -1.78
CA GLU A 110 16.42 -22.96 -1.21
C GLU A 110 16.35 -21.53 -0.67
N ASP A 111 17.38 -21.09 0.06
CA ASP A 111 17.47 -19.71 0.57
C ASP A 111 17.68 -18.69 -0.55
N ALA A 112 18.42 -19.06 -1.60
CA ALA A 112 18.56 -18.24 -2.80
C ALA A 112 17.21 -18.04 -3.53
N GLU A 113 16.37 -19.07 -3.58
CA GLU A 113 15.00 -18.98 -4.13
C GLU A 113 14.10 -18.09 -3.27
N LEU A 114 14.23 -18.14 -1.94
CA LEU A 114 13.53 -17.23 -1.03
C LEU A 114 13.93 -15.78 -1.27
N LEU A 115 15.23 -15.51 -1.44
CA LEU A 115 15.75 -14.19 -1.80
C LEU A 115 15.19 -13.71 -3.15
N LEU A 116 15.14 -14.58 -4.16
CA LEU A 116 14.53 -14.26 -5.45
C LEU A 116 13.06 -13.86 -5.30
N GLY A 117 12.28 -14.58 -4.49
CA GLY A 117 10.89 -14.23 -4.20
C GLY A 117 10.75 -12.88 -3.50
N GLN A 118 11.65 -12.56 -2.56
CA GLN A 118 11.68 -11.25 -1.91
C GLN A 118 12.01 -10.12 -2.90
N ILE A 119 12.98 -10.33 -3.80
CA ILE A 119 13.34 -9.37 -4.84
C ILE A 119 12.17 -9.12 -5.79
N GLU A 120 11.45 -10.17 -6.21
CA GLU A 120 10.26 -10.04 -7.05
C GLU A 120 9.19 -9.19 -6.36
N LEU A 121 8.90 -9.48 -5.09
CA LEU A 121 7.93 -8.71 -4.29
C LEU A 121 8.34 -7.23 -4.21
N MET A 122 9.62 -6.96 -3.96
CA MET A 122 10.15 -5.59 -3.93
C MET A 122 10.00 -4.90 -5.30
N MET A 123 10.29 -5.57 -6.41
CA MET A 123 10.13 -5.00 -7.75
C MET A 123 8.67 -4.67 -8.06
N ARG A 124 7.74 -5.57 -7.75
CA ARG A 124 6.30 -5.33 -7.90
C ARG A 124 5.83 -4.12 -7.09
N ARG A 125 6.41 -3.87 -5.90
CA ARG A 125 6.13 -2.69 -5.07
C ARG A 125 6.78 -1.41 -5.59
N LEU A 126 8.02 -1.48 -6.06
CA LEU A 126 8.79 -0.31 -6.49
C LEU A 126 8.38 0.20 -7.88
N LYS A 127 8.00 -0.69 -8.80
CA LYS A 127 7.59 -0.33 -10.16
C LYS A 127 6.47 0.72 -10.19
N PRO A 128 5.35 0.58 -9.44
CA PRO A 128 4.30 1.59 -9.42
C PRO A 128 4.76 2.90 -8.79
N ILE A 129 5.51 2.84 -7.69
CA ILE A 129 6.07 4.01 -7.00
C ILE A 129 6.97 4.81 -7.96
N ASN A 130 7.84 4.12 -8.71
CA ASN A 130 8.72 4.77 -9.69
C ASN A 130 7.93 5.39 -10.84
N LYS A 131 6.88 4.72 -11.34
CA LYS A 131 6.01 5.30 -12.37
C LYS A 131 5.35 6.59 -11.89
N GLU A 132 4.88 6.66 -10.65
CA GLU A 132 4.31 7.90 -10.10
C GLU A 132 5.36 8.97 -9.78
N LYS A 133 6.52 8.57 -9.26
CA LYS A 133 7.59 9.50 -8.87
C LYS A 133 8.22 10.18 -10.09
N TYR A 134 8.45 9.41 -11.15
CA TYR A 134 9.15 9.85 -12.36
C TYR A 134 8.22 10.11 -13.56
N ASN A 135 6.90 10.23 -13.34
CA ASN A 135 5.96 10.58 -14.43
C ASN A 135 6.26 11.99 -14.95
N PRO A 136 6.70 12.17 -16.21
CA PRO A 136 7.04 13.48 -16.77
C PRO A 136 5.83 14.43 -16.89
N ASN A 137 4.60 13.91 -16.82
CA ASN A 137 3.38 14.70 -16.85
C ASN A 137 2.84 15.04 -15.45
N LYS A 138 3.52 14.63 -14.37
CA LYS A 138 3.05 14.83 -12.98
C LYS A 138 2.82 16.29 -12.60
N ASN A 139 3.61 17.20 -13.16
CA ASN A 139 3.59 18.64 -12.83
C ASN A 139 3.00 19.52 -13.95
N LYS A 140 2.43 18.92 -15.00
CA LYS A 140 1.74 19.69 -16.04
C LYS A 140 0.32 19.99 -15.56
N LYS A 141 0.12 21.21 -15.05
CA LYS A 141 -1.19 21.84 -14.88
C LYS A 141 -1.41 22.87 -15.97
#